data_AF-A0A0F8WIS3-F1
#
_entry.id   AF-A0A0F8WIS3-F1
#
_cell.length_a   1.000
_cell.length_b   1.000
_cell.length_c   1.000
_cell.angle_alpha   90.00
_cell.angle_beta   90.00
_cell.angle_gamma   90.00
#
_symmetry.space_group_name_H-M   'P 1'
#
loop_
_entity.id
_entity.type
_entity.pdbx_description
1 polymer ?
#
loop_
_entity_poly.entity_id
_entity_poly.type
_entity_poly.pdbx_seq_one_letter_code
_entity_poly.pdbx_strand_id
1 'polypeptide(L)'
;AERAEMDKDSKKATDDELHELYGAEFRRNINDLNAWLGTAGEDVKNSILKSRMPDGTPLGNDPGFIKFMVGQMRDMNPLVTVPGLGAGDLALALADEIAAIEKVIQNDNKTYRADKKMQARFLELIQARDNPKRQTART
;
A
#
# COMPACT_ATOMS: atom_id res chain seq x y z
N ALA A 1 21.07 -6.86 -25.44
CA ALA A 1 19.77 -6.81 -26.14
C ALA A 1 18.89 -7.97 -25.67
N GLU A 2 19.36 -9.20 -25.83
CA GLU A 2 18.66 -10.45 -25.43
C GLU A 2 18.07 -10.47 -24.01
N ARG A 3 18.81 -10.02 -22.99
CA ARG A 3 18.29 -9.97 -21.61
C ARG A 3 17.14 -8.97 -21.41
N ALA A 4 17.19 -7.82 -22.08
CA ALA A 4 16.12 -6.83 -21.99
C ALA A 4 14.87 -7.28 -22.74
N GLU A 5 15.02 -8.20 -23.69
CA GLU A 5 13.94 -8.85 -24.42
C GLU A 5 13.30 -9.94 -23.55
N MET A 6 14.10 -10.79 -22.92
CA MET A 6 13.64 -11.76 -21.92
C MET A 6 12.93 -11.10 -20.72
N ASP A 7 13.44 -9.96 -20.24
CA ASP A 7 12.79 -9.20 -19.16
C ASP A 7 11.43 -8.63 -19.61
N LYS A 8 11.26 -8.31 -20.90
CA LYS A 8 9.97 -7.85 -21.44
C LYS A 8 9.00 -9.02 -21.64
N ASP A 9 9.49 -10.15 -22.12
CA ASP A 9 8.68 -11.34 -22.36
C ASP A 9 8.17 -11.95 -21.06
N SER A 10 9.04 -12.06 -20.05
CA SER A 10 8.67 -12.49 -18.69
C SER A 10 7.65 -11.55 -18.06
N LYS A 11 7.84 -10.23 -18.22
CA LYS A 11 6.88 -9.24 -17.75
C LYS A 11 5.53 -9.41 -18.46
N LYS A 12 5.52 -9.58 -19.78
CA LYS A 12 4.29 -9.75 -20.54
C LYS A 12 3.55 -11.02 -20.13
N ALA A 13 4.26 -12.15 -20.02
CA ALA A 13 3.67 -13.41 -19.56
C ALA A 13 3.04 -13.27 -18.16
N THR A 14 3.72 -12.54 -17.27
CA THR A 14 3.22 -12.24 -15.93
C THR A 14 2.00 -11.34 -15.94
N ASP A 15 2.02 -10.27 -16.74
CA ASP A 15 0.89 -9.35 -16.89
C ASP A 15 -0.32 -10.10 -17.48
N ASP A 16 -0.11 -10.99 -18.46
CA ASP A 16 -1.17 -11.81 -19.07
C ASP A 16 -1.77 -12.78 -18.05
N GLU A 17 -0.96 -13.50 -17.27
CA GLU A 17 -1.41 -14.43 -16.22
C GLU A 17 -2.21 -13.71 -15.11
N LEU A 18 -1.70 -12.56 -14.66
CA LEU A 18 -2.36 -11.77 -13.63
C LEU A 18 -3.63 -11.08 -14.16
N HIS A 19 -3.66 -10.71 -15.44
CA HIS A 19 -4.86 -10.18 -16.09
C HIS A 19 -5.92 -11.27 -16.26
N GLU A 20 -5.54 -12.51 -16.56
CA GLU A 20 -6.47 -13.65 -16.56
C GLU A 20 -7.04 -13.92 -15.16
N LEU A 21 -6.20 -13.83 -14.13
CA LEU A 21 -6.59 -14.09 -12.74
C LEU A 21 -7.49 -12.99 -12.14
N TYR A 22 -7.19 -11.71 -12.36
CA TYR A 22 -7.87 -10.59 -11.73
C TYR A 22 -8.84 -9.83 -12.65
N GLY A 23 -8.78 -10.05 -13.96
CA GLY A 23 -9.61 -9.36 -14.94
C GLY A 23 -9.52 -7.83 -14.82
N ALA A 24 -10.66 -7.17 -14.66
CA ALA A 24 -10.74 -5.71 -14.54
C ALA A 24 -9.97 -5.15 -13.33
N GLU A 25 -9.76 -5.94 -12.29
CA GLU A 25 -9.07 -5.52 -11.06
C GLU A 25 -7.54 -5.59 -11.19
N PHE A 26 -7.01 -6.18 -12.26
CA PHE A 26 -5.56 -6.33 -12.44
C PHE A 26 -4.82 -4.99 -12.33
N ARG A 27 -5.24 -4.01 -13.13
CA ARG A 27 -4.60 -2.67 -13.15
C ARG A 27 -4.65 -2.00 -11.79
N ARG A 28 -5.78 -2.14 -11.08
CA ARG A 28 -5.94 -1.60 -9.74
C ARG A 28 -4.99 -2.28 -8.75
N ASN A 29 -4.94 -3.60 -8.74
CA ASN A 29 -4.06 -4.36 -7.84
C ASN A 29 -2.59 -4.02 -8.04
N ILE A 30 -2.14 -3.85 -9.28
CA ILE A 30 -0.76 -3.46 -9.59
C ILE A 30 -0.48 -2.03 -9.13
N ASN A 31 -1.43 -1.09 -9.32
CA ASN A 31 -1.28 0.27 -8.84
C ASN A 31 -1.25 0.34 -7.31
N ASP A 32 -2.14 -0.38 -6.64
CA ASP A 32 -2.21 -0.46 -5.18
C ASP A 32 -0.94 -1.10 -4.61
N LEU A 33 -0.44 -2.18 -5.22
CA LEU A 33 0.83 -2.80 -4.84
C LEU A 33 2.01 -1.83 -5.01
N ASN A 34 2.05 -1.09 -6.13
CA ASN A 34 3.09 -0.10 -6.38
C ASN A 34 3.05 1.07 -5.40
N ALA A 35 1.86 1.50 -4.97
CA ALA A 35 1.67 2.52 -3.97
C ALA A 35 2.05 2.01 -2.58
N TRP A 36 1.64 0.79 -2.23
CA TRP A 36 1.98 0.14 -0.97
C TRP A 36 3.49 -0.07 -0.82
N LEU A 37 4.16 -0.59 -1.85
CA LEU A 37 5.63 -0.68 -1.87
C LEU A 37 6.30 0.72 -1.81
N GLY A 38 5.66 1.74 -2.37
CA GLY A 38 6.12 3.13 -2.26
C GLY A 38 6.19 3.64 -0.83
N THR A 39 5.35 3.12 0.08
CA THR A 39 5.39 3.49 1.50
C THR A 39 6.68 3.04 2.21
N ALA A 40 7.39 2.05 1.67
CA ALA A 40 8.69 1.61 2.17
C ALA A 40 9.86 2.50 1.71
N GLY A 41 9.60 3.49 0.84
CA GLY A 41 10.62 4.31 0.18
C GLY A 41 10.94 3.81 -1.22
N GLU A 42 11.21 4.75 -2.14
CA GLU A 42 11.40 4.45 -3.56
C GLU A 42 12.64 3.58 -3.83
N ASP A 43 13.69 3.72 -3.03
CA ASP A 43 14.90 2.89 -3.10
C ASP A 43 14.64 1.44 -2.72
N VAL A 44 13.83 1.22 -1.67
CA VAL A 44 13.46 -0.12 -1.20
C VAL A 44 12.54 -0.78 -2.22
N LYS A 45 11.53 -0.05 -2.71
CA LYS A 45 10.65 -0.50 -3.79
C LYS A 45 11.45 -0.92 -5.02
N ASN A 46 12.36 -0.06 -5.47
CA ASN A 46 13.19 -0.35 -6.63
C ASN A 46 14.11 -1.56 -6.37
N SER A 47 14.68 -1.68 -5.18
CA SER A 47 15.53 -2.82 -4.81
C SER A 47 14.75 -4.13 -4.84
N ILE A 48 13.49 -4.14 -4.38
CA ILE A 48 12.62 -5.31 -4.41
C ILE A 48 12.19 -5.64 -5.84
N LEU A 49 11.65 -4.68 -6.59
CA LEU A 49 11.11 -4.92 -7.93
C LEU A 49 12.20 -5.23 -8.97
N LYS A 50 13.41 -4.68 -8.79
CA LYS A 50 14.57 -4.93 -9.65
C LYS A 50 15.48 -6.05 -9.15
N SER A 51 15.22 -6.59 -7.96
CA SER A 51 15.94 -7.79 -7.50
C SER A 51 15.72 -8.92 -8.48
N ARG A 52 16.72 -9.77 -8.64
CA ARG A 52 16.66 -10.90 -9.56
C ARG A 52 16.60 -12.21 -8.80
N MET A 53 15.78 -13.10 -9.31
CA MET A 53 15.71 -14.48 -8.87
C MET A 53 16.96 -15.25 -9.35
N PRO A 54 17.24 -16.45 -8.79
CA PRO A 54 18.41 -17.25 -9.18
C PRO A 54 18.47 -17.63 -10.67
N ASP A 55 17.31 -17.66 -11.34
CA ASP A 55 17.14 -17.89 -12.77
C ASP A 55 17.44 -16.65 -13.63
N GLY A 56 17.69 -15.49 -13.01
CA GLY A 56 17.96 -14.22 -13.66
C GLY A 56 16.72 -13.37 -13.96
N THR A 57 15.51 -13.86 -13.68
CA THR A 57 14.26 -13.14 -13.90
C THR A 57 14.09 -12.04 -12.84
N PRO A 58 13.64 -10.83 -13.19
CA PRO A 58 13.28 -9.82 -12.19
C PRO A 58 12.17 -10.34 -11.27
N LEU A 59 12.31 -10.13 -9.97
CA LEU A 59 11.32 -10.53 -8.96
C LEU A 59 9.97 -9.83 -9.19
N GLY A 60 10.00 -8.58 -9.71
CA GLY A 60 8.81 -7.86 -10.16
C GLY A 60 8.16 -8.40 -11.44
N ASN A 61 8.73 -9.43 -12.06
CA ASN A 61 8.17 -10.17 -13.19
C ASN A 61 7.85 -11.63 -12.80
N ASP A 62 7.74 -11.93 -11.52
CA ASP A 62 7.27 -13.25 -11.06
C ASP A 62 5.78 -13.16 -10.70
N PRO A 63 4.89 -13.92 -11.38
CA PRO A 63 3.45 -13.89 -11.11
C PRO A 63 3.14 -14.40 -9.70
N GLY A 64 3.92 -15.39 -9.21
CA GLY A 64 3.78 -15.93 -7.86
C GLY A 64 4.05 -14.87 -6.78
N PHE A 65 5.15 -14.14 -6.92
CA PHE A 65 5.53 -13.03 -6.04
C PHE A 65 4.47 -11.93 -6.05
N ILE A 66 4.04 -11.46 -7.23
CA ILE A 66 3.02 -10.40 -7.30
C ILE A 66 1.71 -10.86 -6.66
N LYS A 67 1.27 -12.09 -6.93
CA LYS A 67 0.05 -12.65 -6.33
C LYS A 67 0.15 -12.71 -4.81
N PHE A 68 1.27 -13.20 -4.28
CA PHE A 68 1.53 -13.22 -2.84
C PHE A 68 1.48 -11.81 -2.25
N MET A 69 2.15 -10.84 -2.87
CA MET A 69 2.23 -9.46 -2.38
C MET A 69 0.89 -8.74 -2.46
N VAL A 70 0.08 -8.96 -3.50
CA VAL A 70 -1.30 -8.45 -3.57
C VAL A 70 -2.17 -9.05 -2.46
N GLY A 71 -2.00 -10.35 -2.17
CA GLY A 71 -2.66 -11.00 -1.03
C GLY A 71 -2.26 -10.37 0.30
N GLN A 72 -0.95 -10.24 0.55
CA GLN A 72 -0.42 -9.60 1.76
C GLN A 72 -0.86 -8.14 1.89
N MET A 73 -0.87 -7.38 0.80
CA MET A 73 -1.36 -6.00 0.80
C MET A 73 -2.82 -5.93 1.25
N ARG A 74 -3.67 -6.83 0.78
CA ARG A 74 -5.10 -6.89 1.16
C ARG A 74 -5.27 -7.35 2.62
N ASP A 75 -4.46 -8.30 3.07
CA ASP A 75 -4.50 -8.81 4.44
C ASP A 75 -3.97 -7.78 5.47
N MET A 76 -2.88 -7.08 5.14
CA MET A 76 -2.28 -6.04 5.99
C MET A 76 -3.03 -4.70 5.93
N ASN A 77 -3.79 -4.45 4.86
CA ASN A 77 -4.57 -3.24 4.68
C ASN A 77 -6.00 -3.54 4.20
N PRO A 78 -6.90 -3.99 5.10
CA PRO A 78 -8.31 -4.23 4.78
C PRO A 78 -9.11 -2.96 4.40
N LEU A 79 -8.45 -1.80 4.28
CA LEU A 79 -9.05 -0.55 3.77
C LEU A 79 -8.78 -0.32 2.27
N VAL A 80 -7.87 -1.06 1.62
CA VAL A 80 -7.68 -1.04 0.15
C VAL A 80 -8.89 -1.59 -0.61
N THR A 81 -9.77 -2.30 0.08
CA THR A 81 -11.04 -2.79 -0.45
C THR A 81 -12.14 -1.73 -0.50
N VAL A 82 -11.92 -0.51 0.04
CA VAL A 82 -12.86 0.60 -0.11
C VAL A 82 -12.67 1.24 -1.49
N PRO A 83 -13.68 1.20 -2.39
CA PRO A 83 -13.56 1.79 -3.72
C PRO A 83 -13.34 3.31 -3.61
N GLY A 84 -12.33 3.84 -4.29
CA GLY A 84 -12.13 5.28 -4.49
C GLY A 84 -10.89 5.92 -3.86
N LEU A 85 -10.09 5.17 -3.08
CA LEU A 85 -8.88 5.70 -2.45
C LEU A 85 -7.73 4.69 -2.56
N GLY A 86 -6.70 5.04 -3.31
CA GLY A 86 -5.50 4.21 -3.46
C GLY A 86 -4.74 4.03 -2.15
N ALA A 87 -4.08 2.88 -2.00
CA ALA A 87 -3.42 2.45 -0.76
C ALA A 87 -2.38 3.45 -0.19
N GLY A 88 -1.75 4.26 -1.06
CA GLY A 88 -0.76 5.28 -0.66
C GLY A 88 -1.37 6.59 -0.19
N ASP A 89 -2.46 7.03 -0.83
CA ASP A 89 -3.11 8.32 -0.51
C ASP A 89 -3.86 8.28 0.81
N LEU A 90 -4.37 7.12 1.23
CA LEU A 90 -5.10 6.98 2.50
C LEU A 90 -4.20 7.07 3.72
N ALA A 91 -2.99 6.50 3.70
CA ALA A 91 -2.08 6.56 4.85
C ALA A 91 -1.55 7.99 5.06
N LEU A 92 -1.25 8.68 3.96
CA LEU A 92 -0.92 10.11 3.96
C LEU A 92 -2.12 10.96 4.38
N ALA A 93 -3.30 10.72 3.81
CA ALA A 93 -4.52 11.45 4.19
C ALA A 93 -4.89 11.25 5.67
N LEU A 94 -4.73 10.03 6.21
CA LEU A 94 -4.93 9.76 7.64
C LEU A 94 -3.90 10.50 8.50
N ALA A 95 -2.62 10.51 8.10
CA ALA A 95 -1.57 11.24 8.81
C ALA A 95 -1.80 12.76 8.76
N ASP A 96 -2.23 13.29 7.62
CA ASP A 96 -2.55 14.70 7.43
C ASP A 96 -3.79 15.10 8.24
N GLU A 97 -4.83 14.25 8.29
CA GLU A 97 -6.03 14.47 9.09
C GLU A 97 -5.72 14.44 10.61
N ILE A 98 -4.85 13.52 11.04
CA ILE A 98 -4.32 13.47 12.41
C ILE A 98 -3.54 14.76 12.72
N ALA A 99 -2.61 15.16 11.86
CA ALA A 99 -1.78 16.35 12.06
C ALA A 99 -2.61 17.65 12.06
N ALA A 100 -3.67 17.72 11.26
CA ALA A 100 -4.60 18.85 11.26
C ALA A 100 -5.34 18.97 12.60
N ILE A 101 -5.83 17.86 13.14
CA ILE A 101 -6.50 17.85 14.46
C ILE A 101 -5.48 18.14 15.58
N GLU A 102 -4.26 17.61 15.51
CA GLU A 102 -3.20 17.91 16.46
C GLU A 102 -2.83 19.40 16.49
N LYS A 103 -2.81 20.07 15.33
CA LYS A 103 -2.65 21.53 15.27
C LYS A 103 -3.79 22.28 15.94
N VAL A 104 -5.04 21.80 15.80
CA VAL A 104 -6.17 22.39 16.53
C VAL A 104 -6.01 22.18 18.03
N ILE A 105 -5.56 21.00 18.47
CA ILE A 105 -5.28 20.73 19.89
C ILE A 105 -4.19 21.68 20.43
N GLN A 106 -3.11 21.89 19.66
CA GLN A 106 -2.01 22.75 20.07
C GLN A 106 -2.39 24.24 20.10
N ASN A 107 -3.10 24.71 19.07
CA ASN A 107 -3.40 26.13 18.92
C ASN A 107 -4.68 26.55 19.63
N ASP A 108 -5.68 25.67 19.73
CA ASP A 108 -6.97 25.93 20.34
C ASP A 108 -7.58 24.67 20.97
N ASN A 109 -6.94 24.22 22.05
CA ASN A 109 -7.41 23.10 22.86
C ASN A 109 -8.86 23.30 23.37
N LYS A 110 -9.30 24.55 23.57
CA LYS A 110 -10.66 24.84 24.04
C LYS A 110 -11.69 24.45 22.98
N THR A 111 -11.44 24.79 21.72
CA THR A 111 -12.28 24.39 20.59
C THR A 111 -12.29 22.87 20.41
N TYR A 112 -11.12 22.22 20.47
CA TYR A 112 -11.05 20.75 20.43
C TYR A 112 -11.87 20.09 21.55
N ARG A 113 -11.76 20.59 22.79
CA ARG A 113 -12.49 20.05 23.95
C ARG A 113 -14.01 20.27 23.87
N ALA A 114 -14.45 21.33 23.20
CA ALA A 114 -15.86 21.60 22.98
C ALA A 114 -16.45 20.74 21.84
N ASP A 115 -15.63 20.38 20.85
CA ASP A 115 -16.07 19.59 19.70
C ASP A 115 -15.95 18.08 19.93
N LYS A 116 -17.05 17.47 20.38
CA LYS A 116 -17.15 16.02 20.58
C LYS A 116 -17.05 15.21 19.28
N LYS A 117 -17.42 15.78 18.13
CA LYS A 117 -17.32 15.08 16.83
C LYS A 117 -15.86 14.98 16.42
N MET A 118 -15.10 16.07 16.58
CA MET A 118 -13.67 16.09 16.32
C MET A 118 -12.91 15.13 17.23
N GLN A 119 -13.28 15.04 18.51
CA GLN A 119 -12.71 14.05 19.44
C GLN A 119 -12.99 12.59 19.02
N ALA A 120 -14.24 12.28 18.65
CA ALA A 120 -14.61 10.95 18.19
C ALA A 120 -13.84 10.57 16.92
N ARG A 121 -13.76 11.51 15.95
CA ARG A 121 -12.99 11.33 14.73
C ARG A 121 -11.51 11.10 15.02
N PHE A 122 -10.91 11.90 15.91
CA PHE A 122 -9.51 11.72 16.30
C PHE A 122 -9.27 10.35 16.93
N LEU A 123 -10.17 9.87 17.79
CA LEU A 123 -10.07 8.54 18.38
C LEU A 123 -10.12 7.43 17.32
N GLU A 124 -11.06 7.51 16.37
CA GLU A 124 -11.16 6.57 15.25
C GLU A 124 -9.89 6.54 14.41
N LEU A 125 -9.33 7.71 14.10
CA LEU A 125 -8.10 7.84 13.32
C LEU A 125 -6.89 7.23 14.05
N ILE A 126 -6.76 7.48 15.35
CA ILE A 126 -5.69 6.90 16.18
C ILE A 126 -5.87 5.38 16.31
N GLN A 127 -7.09 4.88 16.48
CA GLN A 127 -7.37 3.44 16.51
C GLN A 127 -7.06 2.75 15.18
N ALA A 128 -7.38 3.40 14.06
CA ALA A 128 -7.05 2.91 12.73
C ALA A 128 -5.52 2.88 12.51
N ARG A 129 -4.79 3.89 13.02
CA ARG A 129 -3.32 3.93 12.99
C ARG A 129 -2.70 2.84 13.86
N ASP A 130 -3.18 2.70 15.10
CA ASP A 130 -2.59 1.87 16.16
C ASP A 130 -3.15 0.44 16.22
N ASN A 131 -3.94 0.03 15.22
CA ASN A 131 -4.58 -1.28 15.17
C ASN A 131 -3.56 -2.42 15.44
N PRO A 132 -3.70 -3.19 16.53
CA PRO A 132 -2.69 -4.13 17.02
C PRO A 132 -2.36 -5.27 16.05
N LYS A 133 -3.24 -5.57 15.08
CA LYS A 133 -2.91 -6.53 13.98
C LYS A 133 -1.71 -6.09 13.15
N ARG A 134 -1.38 -4.80 13.12
CA ARG A 134 -0.16 -4.25 12.48
C ARG A 134 1.09 -4.38 13.35
N GLN A 135 0.96 -4.43 14.69
CA GLN A 135 2.10 -4.57 15.60
C GLN A 135 2.54 -6.03 15.78
N THR A 136 1.59 -6.98 15.82
CA THR A 136 1.92 -8.42 15.94
C THR A 136 2.59 -9.02 14.71
N ALA A 137 2.61 -8.31 13.57
CA ALA A 137 3.37 -8.71 12.38
C ALA A 137 4.85 -8.25 12.42
N ARG A 138 5.29 -7.57 13.49
CA ARG A 138 6.66 -7.05 13.68
C ARG A 138 7.45 -7.73 14.82
N THR A 139 6.92 -8.81 15.39
CA THR A 139 7.59 -9.65 16.40
C THR A 139 7.67 -11.07 15.89
#